data_AF-A0A9N9RDC1-F1
#
_entry.id   AF-A0A9N9RDC1-F1
#
_cell.length_a   1.000
_cell.length_b   1.000
_cell.length_c   1.000
_cell.angle_alpha   90.00
_cell.angle_beta   90.00
_cell.angle_gamma   90.00
#
_symmetry.space_group_name_H-M   'P 1'
#
loop_
_entity.id
_entity.type
_entity.pdbx_description
1 polymer ?
#
loop_
_entity_poly.entity_id
_entity_poly.type
_entity_poly.pdbx_seq_one_letter_code
_entity_poly.pdbx_strand_id
1 'polypeptide(L)'
;MTLFTSFLILVGLIGLTFCAVNIDEEVGNGRNIIEGRVFPPEDQDKNGWQVNTRIHVNGGEYIGFIREDGTFVIHNVPSGSYVVEVVNPDYMYEPVRVEINSKGKYRARKVNYIQTSQVIQVPYPLRMKPLSKFRYFQVREQWRLTDFLFNPMVIMMVLPLLLIMILPKMMNDPDTKEELKQISNLAKMSEMPEMSEMFTSLFSGGSTAKQTNSKAKQIKKRQ
;
A
#
# COMPACT_ATOMS: atom_id res chain seq x y z
N MET A 1 -19.30 76.39 26.94
CA MET A 1 -18.02 75.64 26.86
C MET A 1 -18.13 74.23 27.45
N THR A 2 -18.76 74.08 28.62
CA THR A 2 -18.92 72.79 29.34
C THR A 2 -19.76 71.73 28.62
N LEU A 3 -20.80 72.12 27.89
CA LEU A 3 -21.65 71.21 27.10
C LEU A 3 -20.94 70.60 25.88
N PHE A 4 -20.03 71.35 25.26
CA PHE A 4 -19.27 70.88 24.10
C PHE A 4 -18.21 69.87 24.52
N THR A 5 -17.55 70.11 25.66
CA THR A 5 -16.58 69.18 26.24
C THR A 5 -17.22 67.88 26.71
N SER A 6 -18.43 67.91 27.27
CA SER A 6 -19.15 66.69 27.68
C SER A 6 -19.59 65.85 26.47
N PHE A 7 -20.00 66.49 25.38
CA PHE A 7 -20.37 65.80 24.14
C PHE A 7 -19.17 65.09 23.49
N LEU A 8 -18.01 65.74 23.46
CA LEU A 8 -16.76 65.14 22.95
C LEU A 8 -16.32 63.92 23.76
N ILE A 9 -16.44 63.99 25.08
CA ILE A 9 -16.12 62.87 25.98
C ILE A 9 -17.10 61.71 25.77
N LEU A 10 -18.39 61.99 25.59
CA LEU A 10 -19.41 60.96 25.33
C LEU A 10 -19.17 60.26 23.98
N VAL A 11 -18.87 61.00 22.92
CA VAL A 11 -18.55 60.43 21.59
C VAL A 11 -17.25 59.61 21.65
N GLY A 12 -16.24 60.06 22.40
CA GLY A 12 -15.02 59.29 22.63
C GLY A 12 -15.26 57.98 23.39
N LEU A 13 -16.10 58.02 24.43
CA LEU A 13 -16.51 56.84 25.20
C LEU A 13 -17.32 55.85 24.35
N ILE A 14 -18.25 56.34 23.52
CA ILE A 14 -19.02 55.52 22.59
C ILE A 14 -18.10 54.92 21.50
N GLY A 15 -17.13 55.67 20.99
CA GLY A 15 -16.14 55.15 20.04
C GLY A 15 -15.24 54.07 20.65
N LEU A 16 -14.84 54.23 21.91
CA LEU A 16 -14.07 53.24 22.67
C LEU A 16 -14.88 51.98 22.98
N THR A 17 -16.15 52.11 23.38
CA THR A 17 -17.02 50.94 23.60
C THR A 17 -17.36 50.24 22.29
N PHE A 18 -17.55 50.97 21.20
CA PHE A 18 -17.76 50.38 19.87
C PHE A 18 -16.51 49.63 19.38
N CYS A 19 -15.30 50.17 19.60
CA CYS A 19 -14.06 49.43 19.33
C CYS A 19 -13.93 48.18 20.22
N ALA A 20 -14.25 48.28 21.51
CA ALA A 20 -14.18 47.15 22.44
C ALA A 20 -15.16 46.02 22.10
N VAL A 21 -16.38 46.34 21.67
CA VAL A 21 -17.38 45.34 21.25
C VAL A 21 -17.00 44.66 19.92
N ASN A 22 -16.31 45.37 19.02
CA ASN A 22 -15.86 44.79 17.74
C ASN A 22 -14.57 43.94 17.86
N ILE A 23 -13.91 43.90 19.03
CA ILE A 23 -12.73 43.05 19.25
C ILE A 23 -13.13 41.57 19.48
N ASP A 24 -14.36 41.29 19.91
CA ASP A 24 -14.81 39.93 20.22
C ASP A 24 -15.45 39.19 19.03
N GLU A 25 -15.54 39.81 17.84
CA GLU A 25 -16.03 39.19 16.59
C GLU A 25 -14.99 39.06 15.47
N GLU A 26 -13.68 39.12 15.78
CA GLU A 26 -12.64 38.52 14.93
C GLU A 26 -12.35 37.06 15.36
N VAL A 27 -13.41 36.25 15.49
CA VAL A 27 -13.30 34.77 15.55
C VAL A 27 -13.07 34.25 14.11
N GLY A 28 -11.95 34.68 13.56
CA GLY A 28 -11.52 34.41 12.20
C GLY A 28 -10.01 34.62 12.07
N ASN A 29 -9.27 34.42 13.16
CA ASN A 29 -7.82 34.25 13.03
C ASN A 29 -7.64 33.04 12.11
N GLY A 30 -7.27 33.27 10.85
CA GLY A 30 -7.19 32.28 9.77
C GLY A 30 -6.08 31.25 9.98
N ARG A 31 -5.93 30.76 11.21
CA ARG A 31 -4.87 29.95 11.77
C ARG A 31 -5.54 28.85 12.57
N ASN A 32 -5.62 27.70 11.94
CA ASN A 32 -6.18 26.47 12.45
C ASN A 32 -5.07 25.60 13.05
N ILE A 33 -5.48 24.50 13.70
CA ILE A 33 -4.58 23.58 14.38
C ILE A 33 -4.80 22.18 13.82
N ILE A 34 -3.74 21.56 13.33
CA ILE A 34 -3.79 20.15 12.92
C ILE A 34 -3.34 19.30 14.10
N GLU A 35 -4.19 18.34 14.49
CA GLU A 35 -3.94 17.43 15.60
C GLU A 35 -4.02 15.96 15.17
N GLY A 36 -3.23 15.14 15.86
CA GLY A 36 -3.20 13.71 15.61
C GLY A 36 -2.36 12.93 16.61
N ARG A 37 -2.32 11.63 16.38
CA ARG A 37 -1.54 10.67 17.15
C ARG A 37 -0.81 9.72 16.21
N VAL A 38 0.48 9.58 16.44
CA VAL A 38 1.35 8.60 15.79
C VAL A 38 1.54 7.42 16.75
N PHE A 39 1.38 6.21 16.22
CA PHE A 39 1.62 4.99 16.98
C PHE A 39 3.07 4.51 16.79
N PRO A 40 3.72 4.00 17.86
CA PRO A 40 5.03 3.40 17.75
C PRO A 40 4.99 2.13 16.88
N PRO A 41 6.10 1.79 16.20
CA PRO A 41 6.30 0.48 15.58
C PRO A 41 6.26 -0.66 16.61
N GLU A 42 5.71 -1.82 16.21
CA GLU A 42 5.54 -2.98 17.12
C GLU A 42 6.88 -3.61 17.53
N ASP A 43 7.92 -3.48 16.70
CA ASP A 43 9.22 -4.15 16.89
C ASP A 43 10.22 -3.39 17.79
N GLN A 44 9.92 -2.14 18.19
CA GLN A 44 10.88 -1.29 18.91
C GLN A 44 10.50 -1.13 20.38
N ASP A 45 11.50 -1.12 21.26
CA ASP A 45 11.35 -0.63 22.63
C ASP A 45 10.71 0.77 22.56
N LYS A 46 9.59 0.97 23.26
CA LYS A 46 8.73 2.18 23.16
C LYS A 46 9.44 3.49 23.53
N ASN A 47 10.72 3.44 23.90
CA ASN A 47 11.51 4.54 24.39
C ASN A 47 12.35 5.15 23.26
N GLY A 48 12.14 6.44 22.97
CA GLY A 48 13.04 7.26 22.15
C GLY A 48 12.73 7.32 20.65
N TRP A 49 11.78 6.54 20.15
CA TRP A 49 11.37 6.59 18.73
C TRP A 49 10.85 7.97 18.31
N GLN A 50 10.32 8.75 19.25
CA GLN A 50 9.83 10.11 19.05
C GLN A 50 10.95 11.06 18.58
N VAL A 51 12.20 10.83 19.00
CA VAL A 51 13.34 11.70 18.66
C VAL A 51 13.68 11.62 17.17
N ASN A 52 13.55 10.43 16.59
CA ASN A 52 13.83 10.18 15.19
C ASN A 52 12.61 10.44 14.28
N THR A 53 11.47 10.78 14.87
CA THR A 53 10.21 10.95 14.14
C THR A 53 9.82 12.42 14.10
N ARG A 54 9.60 12.94 12.90
CA ARG A 54 9.13 14.33 12.69
C ARG A 54 7.87 14.30 11.87
N ILE A 55 7.01 15.30 12.06
CA ILE A 55 5.81 15.44 11.23
C ILE A 55 6.05 16.59 10.28
N HIS A 56 5.91 16.32 9.00
CA HIS A 56 6.00 17.30 7.95
C HIS A 56 4.59 17.56 7.41
N VAL A 57 4.31 18.84 7.14
CA VAL A 57 3.11 19.26 6.44
C VAL A 57 3.56 19.92 5.14
N ASN A 58 2.99 19.47 4.02
CA ASN A 58 3.26 19.97 2.69
C ASN A 58 4.75 19.98 2.33
N GLY A 59 5.46 18.86 2.57
CA GLY A 59 6.89 18.76 2.27
C GLY A 59 7.81 19.49 3.26
N GLY A 60 7.29 19.89 4.43
CA GLY A 60 8.06 20.56 5.48
C GLY A 60 7.83 22.06 5.60
N GLU A 61 6.80 22.60 4.94
CA GLU A 61 6.34 23.99 5.14
C GLU A 61 5.98 24.24 6.61
N TYR A 62 5.32 23.27 7.24
CA TYR A 62 5.15 23.23 8.69
C TYR A 62 5.77 21.96 9.23
N ILE A 63 6.47 22.10 10.35
CA ILE A 63 7.14 21.01 11.04
C ILE A 63 6.51 20.87 12.42
N GLY A 64 6.07 19.65 12.73
CA GLY A 64 5.53 19.27 14.02
C GLY A 64 6.42 18.25 14.72
N PHE A 65 6.39 18.29 16.05
CA PHE A 65 7.07 17.32 16.91
C PHE A 65 6.05 16.46 17.65
N ILE A 66 6.46 15.23 17.97
CA ILE A 66 5.64 14.26 18.69
C ILE A 66 5.94 14.37 20.18
N ARG A 67 4.89 14.37 21.00
CA ARG A 67 4.96 14.32 22.46
C ARG A 67 5.21 12.89 22.94
N GLU A 68 5.55 12.73 24.23
CA GLU A 68 5.80 11.42 24.84
C GLU A 68 4.62 10.43 24.64
N ASP A 69 3.37 10.92 24.69
CA ASP A 69 2.14 10.15 24.49
C ASP A 69 1.90 9.66 23.03
N GLY A 70 2.76 10.08 22.10
CA GLY A 70 2.62 9.88 20.66
C GLY A 70 1.68 10.89 19.99
N THR A 71 1.18 11.89 20.71
CA THR A 71 0.31 12.95 20.17
C THR A 71 1.13 14.06 19.54
N PHE A 72 0.56 14.74 18.56
CA PHE A 72 1.17 15.90 17.93
C PHE A 72 0.15 16.98 17.62
N VAL A 73 0.63 18.22 17.63
CA VAL A 73 -0.17 19.41 17.37
C VAL A 73 0.67 20.37 16.53
N ILE A 74 0.09 20.84 15.43
CA ILE A 74 0.73 21.79 14.52
C ILE A 74 -0.14 23.04 14.51
N HIS A 75 0.41 24.11 15.05
CA HIS A 75 -0.27 25.39 15.18
C HIS A 75 -0.07 26.24 13.92
N ASN A 76 -0.88 27.30 13.80
CA ASN A 76 -0.68 28.35 12.81
C ASN A 76 -0.84 27.90 11.34
N VAL A 77 -1.75 26.96 11.09
CA VAL A 77 -1.99 26.43 9.73
C VAL A 77 -3.20 27.15 9.10
N PRO A 78 -3.05 27.83 7.96
CA PRO A 78 -4.18 28.48 7.31
C PRO A 78 -5.24 27.51 6.80
N SER A 79 -6.39 28.05 6.36
CA SER A 79 -7.40 27.22 5.68
C SER A 79 -6.88 26.81 4.31
N GLY A 80 -6.94 25.52 3.99
CA GLY A 80 -6.32 24.96 2.81
C GLY A 80 -6.34 23.43 2.77
N SER A 81 -5.73 22.85 1.73
CA SER A 81 -5.52 21.41 1.61
C SER A 81 -4.04 21.11 1.84
N TYR A 82 -3.74 20.35 2.88
CA TYR A 82 -2.39 20.02 3.29
C TYR A 82 -2.18 18.52 3.26
N VAL A 83 -0.96 18.09 2.95
CA VAL A 83 -0.54 16.69 3.10
C VAL A 83 0.28 16.58 4.37
N VAL A 84 -0.18 15.76 5.30
CA VAL A 84 0.51 15.47 6.56
C VAL A 84 1.21 14.12 6.41
N GLU A 85 2.50 14.13 6.68
CA GLU A 85 3.40 12.99 6.53
C GLU A 85 4.26 12.85 7.78
N VAL A 86 4.46 11.61 8.20
CA VAL A 86 5.31 11.29 9.34
C VAL A 86 6.62 10.76 8.79
N VAL A 87 7.68 11.51 9.03
CA VAL A 87 9.03 11.22 8.56
C VAL A 87 9.78 10.49 9.67
N ASN A 88 10.21 9.27 9.37
CA ASN A 88 11.04 8.45 10.24
C ASN A 88 12.08 7.72 9.37
N PRO A 89 13.33 7.56 9.83
CA PRO A 89 14.38 6.89 9.06
C PRO A 89 14.18 5.38 8.95
N ASP A 90 13.56 4.71 9.92
CA ASP A 90 13.45 3.25 9.91
C ASP A 90 12.08 2.77 9.42
N TYR A 91 11.02 3.57 9.61
CA TYR A 91 9.64 3.16 9.34
C TYR A 91 8.92 4.10 8.38
N MET A 92 8.14 3.50 7.49
CA MET A 92 7.28 4.21 6.55
C MET A 92 5.88 4.35 7.13
N TYR A 93 5.35 5.58 7.12
CA TYR A 93 3.99 5.90 7.52
C TYR A 93 3.16 6.31 6.32
N GLU A 94 1.85 6.03 6.36
CA GLU A 94 0.94 6.43 5.29
C GLU A 94 0.61 7.93 5.37
N PRO A 95 0.82 8.73 4.31
CA PRO A 95 0.51 10.16 4.33
C PRO A 95 -1.00 10.38 4.23
N VAL A 96 -1.49 11.42 4.91
CA VAL A 96 -2.91 11.77 4.97
C VAL A 96 -3.11 13.21 4.50
N ARG A 97 -4.09 13.43 3.62
CA ARG A 97 -4.48 14.77 3.18
C ARG A 97 -5.53 15.32 4.15
N VAL A 98 -5.25 16.48 4.73
CA VAL A 98 -6.17 17.22 5.60
C VAL A 98 -6.64 18.47 4.88
N GLU A 99 -7.95 18.60 4.70
CA GLU A 99 -8.60 19.79 4.18
C GLU A 99 -9.24 20.56 5.33
N ILE A 100 -8.92 21.84 5.40
CA ILE A 100 -9.41 22.77 6.41
C ILE A 100 -10.27 23.80 5.70
N ASN A 101 -11.56 23.83 6.01
CA ASN A 101 -12.46 24.85 5.48
C ASN A 101 -12.16 26.22 6.12
N SER A 102 -12.55 27.32 5.48
CA SER A 102 -12.50 28.68 6.05
C SER A 102 -13.30 28.80 7.36
N LYS A 103 -14.26 27.89 7.58
CA LYS A 103 -15.05 27.78 8.82
C LYS A 103 -14.41 26.91 9.92
N GLY A 104 -13.17 26.45 9.73
CA GLY A 104 -12.46 25.59 10.69
C GLY A 104 -12.92 24.12 10.73
N LYS A 105 -13.71 23.65 9.75
CA LYS A 105 -14.10 22.23 9.64
C LYS A 105 -12.98 21.42 8.97
N TYR A 106 -12.55 20.35 9.63
CA TYR A 106 -11.56 19.41 9.11
C TYR A 106 -12.19 18.27 8.31
N ARG A 107 -11.53 17.88 7.22
CA ARG A 107 -11.79 16.62 6.51
C ARG A 107 -10.46 15.95 6.21
N ALA A 108 -10.25 14.73 6.72
CA ALA A 108 -9.07 13.95 6.41
C ALA A 108 -9.40 12.87 5.37
N ARG A 109 -8.48 12.63 4.44
CA ARG A 109 -8.61 11.58 3.42
C ARG A 109 -7.25 10.99 3.05
N LYS A 110 -7.26 9.75 2.56
CA LYS A 110 -6.05 9.10 2.05
C LYS A 110 -5.49 9.87 0.85
N VAL A 111 -4.17 10.01 0.78
CA VAL A 111 -3.51 10.69 -0.34
C VAL A 111 -3.52 9.76 -1.56
N ASN A 112 -4.08 10.25 -2.67
CA ASN A 112 -3.95 9.63 -3.99
C ASN A 112 -3.56 10.73 -4.98
N TYR A 113 -2.39 10.58 -5.63
CA TYR A 113 -1.88 11.55 -6.60
C TYR A 113 -2.40 11.30 -8.03
N ILE A 114 -2.87 10.10 -8.33
CA ILE A 114 -3.34 9.72 -9.67
C ILE A 114 -4.82 10.07 -9.83
N GLN A 115 -5.64 9.65 -8.87
CA GLN A 115 -7.09 9.91 -8.86
C GLN A 115 -7.45 10.85 -7.71
N THR A 116 -7.40 12.15 -7.99
CA THR A 116 -7.70 13.19 -7.00
C THR A 116 -9.18 13.27 -6.61
N SER A 117 -10.07 12.73 -7.44
CA SER A 117 -11.52 12.65 -7.21
C SER A 117 -11.94 11.51 -6.26
N GLN A 118 -11.07 10.50 -6.07
CA GLN A 118 -11.35 9.40 -5.16
C GLN A 118 -11.20 9.87 -3.72
N VAL A 119 -12.32 9.93 -2.98
CA VAL A 119 -12.35 10.39 -1.59
C VAL A 119 -12.52 9.19 -0.66
N ILE A 120 -11.41 8.71 -0.11
CA ILE A 120 -11.41 7.74 0.99
C ILE A 120 -11.25 8.53 2.30
N GLN A 121 -12.36 8.70 3.02
CA GLN A 121 -12.37 9.48 4.26
C GLN A 121 -11.61 8.75 5.36
N VAL A 122 -10.81 9.51 6.11
CA VAL A 122 -10.04 9.05 7.27
C VAL A 122 -10.59 9.79 8.50
N PRO A 123 -10.70 9.13 9.67
CA PRO A 123 -11.14 9.80 10.88
C PRO A 123 -10.17 10.91 11.30
N TYR A 124 -10.72 11.96 11.89
CA TYR A 124 -9.99 13.06 12.54
C TYR A 124 -10.35 13.06 14.03
N PRO A 125 -9.41 13.27 14.97
CA PRO A 125 -7.98 13.53 14.82
C PRO A 125 -7.20 12.40 14.12
N LEU A 126 -6.07 12.74 13.48
CA LEU A 126 -5.31 11.79 12.67
C LEU A 126 -4.78 10.63 13.51
N ARG A 127 -4.89 9.39 13.01
CA ARG A 127 -4.33 8.19 13.66
C ARG A 127 -3.38 7.51 12.70
N MET A 128 -2.10 7.80 12.83
CA MET A 128 -1.08 7.34 11.88
C MET A 128 -0.37 6.11 12.46
N LYS A 129 -0.51 4.99 11.76
CA LYS A 129 0.17 3.74 12.10
C LYS A 129 1.34 3.50 11.13
N PRO A 130 2.41 2.84 11.59
CA PRO A 130 3.49 2.44 10.71
C PRO A 130 2.97 1.38 9.72
N LEU A 131 3.38 1.51 8.45
CA LEU A 131 3.01 0.56 7.40
C LEU A 131 4.04 -0.56 7.27
N SER A 132 5.32 -0.21 7.15
CA SER A 132 6.41 -1.16 6.97
C SER A 132 7.76 -0.53 7.33
N LYS A 133 8.76 -1.36 7.60
CA LYS A 133 10.15 -0.93 7.81
C LYS A 133 10.81 -0.62 6.46
N PHE A 134 11.56 0.48 6.39
CA PHE A 134 12.37 0.81 5.22
C PHE A 134 13.45 -0.24 5.00
N ARG A 135 13.51 -0.76 3.77
CA ARG A 135 14.57 -1.66 3.31
C ARG A 135 15.47 -0.90 2.34
N TYR A 136 16.40 -0.13 2.89
CA TYR A 136 17.35 0.65 2.09
C TYR A 136 18.30 -0.23 1.28
N PHE A 137 18.61 -1.40 1.80
CA PHE A 137 19.53 -2.33 1.17
C PHE A 137 18.77 -3.48 0.52
N GLN A 138 19.12 -3.77 -0.73
CA GLN A 138 18.74 -5.01 -1.38
C GLN A 138 19.60 -6.14 -0.83
N VAL A 139 18.95 -7.21 -0.38
CA VAL A 139 19.66 -8.42 0.03
C VAL A 139 20.29 -9.06 -1.20
N ARG A 140 21.58 -9.40 -1.13
CA ARG A 140 22.27 -10.11 -2.21
C ARG A 140 21.62 -11.48 -2.40
N GLU A 141 21.52 -11.92 -3.65
CA GLU A 141 21.09 -13.29 -3.95
C GLU A 141 22.05 -14.26 -3.27
N GLN A 142 21.55 -14.95 -2.26
CA GLN A 142 22.28 -16.01 -1.58
C GLN A 142 22.14 -17.29 -2.40
N TRP A 143 23.22 -18.09 -2.46
CA TRP A 143 23.16 -19.46 -2.94
C TRP A 143 22.21 -20.26 -2.05
N ARG A 144 20.95 -20.35 -2.45
CA ARG A 144 19.93 -21.14 -1.80
C ARG A 144 19.96 -22.53 -2.40
N LEU A 145 20.33 -23.53 -1.60
CA LEU A 145 20.22 -24.94 -2.01
C LEU A 145 18.79 -25.30 -2.42
N THR A 146 17.78 -24.67 -1.81
CA THR A 146 16.38 -24.79 -2.22
C THR A 146 16.15 -24.25 -3.63
N ASP A 147 16.75 -23.13 -4.00
CA ASP A 147 16.56 -22.51 -5.32
C ASP A 147 17.29 -23.33 -6.40
N PHE A 148 18.36 -24.03 -6.04
CA PHE A 148 18.98 -25.04 -6.89
C PHE A 148 18.13 -26.31 -7.02
N LEU A 149 17.59 -26.84 -5.91
CA LEU A 149 16.73 -28.03 -5.92
C LEU A 149 15.42 -27.77 -6.67
N PHE A 150 14.81 -26.60 -6.50
CA PHE A 150 13.59 -26.18 -7.18
C PHE A 150 13.84 -25.58 -8.57
N ASN A 151 15.07 -25.67 -9.08
CA ASN A 151 15.34 -25.31 -10.45
C ASN A 151 14.68 -26.34 -11.38
N PRO A 152 13.81 -25.90 -12.33
CA PRO A 152 13.08 -26.81 -13.21
C PRO A 152 14.02 -27.74 -14.01
N MET A 153 15.26 -27.31 -14.31
CA MET A 153 16.23 -28.18 -14.98
C MET A 153 16.75 -29.30 -14.08
N VAL A 154 16.98 -29.02 -12.79
CA VAL A 154 17.50 -30.01 -11.83
C VAL A 154 16.42 -31.02 -11.46
N ILE A 155 15.18 -30.57 -11.22
CA ILE A 155 14.05 -31.47 -10.96
C ILE A 155 13.81 -32.41 -12.14
N MET A 156 13.76 -31.88 -13.36
CA MET A 156 13.50 -32.69 -14.56
C MET A 156 14.63 -33.69 -14.86
N MET A 157 15.83 -33.46 -14.36
CA MET A 157 16.93 -34.43 -14.48
C MET A 157 16.90 -35.47 -13.35
N VAL A 158 16.74 -35.05 -12.10
CA VAL A 158 16.87 -35.93 -10.92
C VAL A 158 15.62 -36.76 -10.67
N LEU A 159 14.43 -36.18 -10.84
CA LEU A 159 13.14 -36.86 -10.62
C LEU A 159 12.97 -38.13 -11.49
N PRO A 160 13.18 -38.10 -12.83
CA PRO A 160 13.03 -39.31 -13.63
C PRO A 160 14.13 -40.35 -13.35
N LEU A 161 15.37 -39.94 -13.02
CA LEU A 161 16.43 -40.88 -12.64
C LEU A 161 16.08 -41.62 -11.34
N LEU A 162 15.53 -40.90 -10.36
CA LEU A 162 15.06 -41.48 -9.10
C LEU A 162 13.89 -42.44 -9.34
N LEU A 163 12.93 -42.06 -10.21
CA LEU A 163 11.85 -42.96 -10.64
C LEU A 163 12.40 -44.21 -11.31
N ILE A 164 13.32 -44.10 -12.26
CA ILE A 164 13.93 -45.26 -12.94
C ILE A 164 14.70 -46.16 -11.96
N MET A 165 15.22 -45.62 -10.86
CA MET A 165 15.93 -46.40 -9.83
C MET A 165 14.97 -47.07 -8.83
N ILE A 166 13.86 -46.42 -8.48
CA ILE A 166 12.88 -46.94 -7.50
C ILE A 166 11.82 -47.84 -8.17
N LEU A 167 11.39 -47.52 -9.38
CA LEU A 167 10.44 -48.31 -10.16
C LEU A 167 10.84 -49.79 -10.25
N PRO A 168 12.08 -50.20 -10.58
CA PRO A 168 12.45 -51.61 -10.61
C PRO A 168 12.43 -52.26 -9.21
N LYS A 169 12.68 -51.49 -8.14
CA LYS A 169 12.62 -51.98 -6.76
C LYS A 169 11.18 -52.22 -6.31
N MET A 170 10.27 -51.29 -6.60
CA MET A 170 8.84 -51.45 -6.33
C MET A 170 8.22 -52.50 -7.27
N MET A 171 8.59 -52.54 -8.54
CA MET A 171 8.13 -53.52 -9.54
C MET A 171 8.59 -54.94 -9.24
N ASN A 172 9.44 -55.20 -8.25
CA ASN A 172 9.77 -56.58 -7.86
C ASN A 172 8.67 -57.22 -7.00
N ASP A 173 7.86 -56.41 -6.31
CA ASP A 173 6.72 -56.87 -5.53
C ASP A 173 5.54 -57.26 -6.45
N PRO A 174 4.82 -58.37 -6.17
CA PRO A 174 3.74 -58.85 -7.05
C PRO A 174 2.55 -57.88 -7.14
N ASP A 175 2.23 -57.14 -6.07
CA ASP A 175 1.08 -56.21 -6.02
C ASP A 175 1.24 -54.99 -6.95
N THR A 176 2.42 -54.37 -6.98
CA THR A 176 2.71 -53.20 -7.83
C THR A 176 2.77 -53.57 -9.33
N LYS A 177 3.13 -54.82 -9.68
CA LYS A 177 3.05 -55.31 -11.06
C LYS A 177 1.61 -55.40 -11.55
N GLU A 178 0.67 -55.72 -10.66
CA GLU A 178 -0.75 -55.78 -10.97
C GLU A 178 -1.34 -54.38 -11.11
N GLU A 179 -0.99 -53.44 -10.24
CA GLU A 179 -1.38 -52.03 -10.34
C GLU A 179 -0.80 -51.36 -11.60
N LEU A 180 0.47 -51.61 -11.95
CA LEU A 180 1.07 -51.09 -13.18
C LEU A 180 0.49 -51.73 -14.44
N LYS A 181 0.12 -53.02 -14.41
CA LYS A 181 -0.62 -53.67 -15.50
C LYS A 181 -2.03 -53.12 -15.63
N GLN A 182 -2.71 -52.81 -14.53
CA GLN A 182 -4.01 -52.16 -14.53
C GLN A 182 -3.93 -50.73 -15.05
N ILE A 183 -2.95 -49.93 -14.61
CA ILE A 183 -2.70 -48.57 -15.14
C ILE A 183 -2.32 -48.62 -16.62
N SER A 184 -1.49 -49.58 -17.04
CA SER A 184 -1.12 -49.79 -18.45
C SER A 184 -2.30 -50.25 -19.31
N ASN A 185 -3.17 -51.13 -18.79
CA ASN A 185 -4.40 -51.52 -19.48
C ASN A 185 -5.44 -50.39 -19.52
N LEU A 186 -5.55 -49.59 -18.45
CA LEU A 186 -6.41 -48.40 -18.40
C LEU A 186 -5.90 -47.29 -19.34
N ALA A 187 -4.58 -47.08 -19.40
CA ALA A 187 -3.92 -46.15 -20.33
C ALA A 187 -3.91 -46.67 -21.78
N LYS A 188 -4.00 -47.99 -22.00
CA LYS A 188 -4.22 -48.57 -23.34
C LYS A 188 -5.68 -48.52 -23.78
N MET A 189 -6.62 -48.50 -22.84
CA MET A 189 -8.05 -48.38 -23.12
C MET A 189 -8.52 -46.93 -23.23
N SER A 190 -7.69 -45.95 -22.87
CA SER A 190 -7.97 -44.53 -23.01
C SER A 190 -6.85 -43.88 -23.82
N GLU A 191 -7.15 -43.52 -25.08
CA GLU A 191 -6.29 -42.73 -25.96
C GLU A 191 -5.86 -41.43 -25.25
N MET A 192 -4.78 -41.48 -24.47
CA MET A 192 -4.21 -40.30 -23.84
C MET A 192 -3.38 -39.54 -24.89
N PRO A 193 -3.66 -38.24 -25.12
CA PRO A 193 -2.80 -37.40 -25.94
C PRO A 193 -1.41 -37.32 -25.30
N GLU A 194 -0.37 -37.16 -26.12
CA GLU A 194 1.03 -37.17 -25.72
C GLU A 194 1.24 -36.35 -24.42
N MET A 195 1.89 -36.96 -23.41
CA MET A 195 2.04 -36.37 -22.07
C MET A 195 2.66 -34.96 -22.08
N SER A 196 3.31 -34.56 -23.18
CA SER A 196 3.83 -33.21 -23.47
C SER A 196 2.72 -32.15 -23.63
N GLU A 197 1.58 -32.48 -24.24
CA GLU A 197 0.41 -31.59 -24.39
C GLU A 197 -0.35 -31.44 -23.07
N MET A 198 -0.43 -32.51 -22.27
CA MET A 198 -1.06 -32.49 -20.95
C MET A 198 -0.24 -31.68 -19.93
N PHE A 199 1.08 -31.82 -19.93
CA PHE A 199 1.96 -31.03 -19.08
C PHE A 199 1.96 -29.54 -19.49
N THR A 200 1.89 -29.24 -20.79
CA THR A 200 1.80 -27.88 -21.31
C THR A 200 0.47 -27.21 -20.96
N SER A 201 -0.66 -27.95 -21.02
CA SER A 201 -1.98 -27.42 -20.65
C SER A 201 -2.16 -27.21 -19.14
N LEU A 202 -1.49 -28.00 -18.30
CA LEU A 202 -1.48 -27.83 -16.85
C LEU A 202 -0.55 -26.68 -16.40
N PHE A 203 0.62 -26.55 -17.02
CA PHE A 203 1.61 -25.53 -16.68
C PHE A 203 1.31 -24.15 -17.30
N SER A 204 0.58 -24.10 -18.42
CA SER A 204 0.18 -22.83 -19.06
C SER A 204 -1.11 -22.21 -18.50
N GLY A 205 -1.77 -22.86 -17.53
CA GLY A 205 -2.90 -22.28 -16.82
C GLY A 205 -4.09 -21.95 -17.73
N GLY A 206 -4.89 -22.96 -18.08
CA GLY A 206 -6.27 -22.80 -18.52
C GLY A 206 -6.54 -21.73 -19.57
N SER A 207 -6.17 -21.97 -20.83
CA SER A 207 -6.69 -21.18 -21.95
C SER A 207 -6.99 -22.05 -23.16
N THR A 208 -8.28 -22.26 -23.40
CA THR A 208 -8.84 -22.85 -24.63
C THR A 208 -8.52 -21.93 -25.82
N ALA A 209 -7.58 -22.34 -26.68
CA ALA A 209 -7.37 -21.72 -27.99
C ALA A 209 -7.74 -22.72 -29.10
N LYS A 210 -8.85 -22.42 -29.75
CA LYS A 210 -9.54 -23.16 -30.80
C LYS A 210 -8.68 -23.25 -32.07
N GLN A 211 -8.27 -24.45 -32.46
CA GLN A 211 -7.66 -24.74 -33.76
C GLN A 211 -8.66 -24.47 -34.90
N THR A 212 -8.39 -23.48 -35.73
CA THR A 212 -9.08 -23.26 -37.01
C THR A 212 -8.33 -23.98 -38.12
N ASN A 213 -8.92 -25.07 -38.61
CA ASN A 213 -8.56 -25.69 -39.88
C ASN A 213 -8.72 -24.69 -41.04
N SER A 214 -7.64 -24.38 -41.76
CA SER A 214 -7.75 -23.83 -43.11
C SER A 214 -6.83 -24.60 -44.06
N LYS A 215 -7.46 -25.38 -44.94
CA LYS A 215 -6.84 -26.08 -46.06
C LYS A 215 -6.30 -25.04 -47.06
N ALA A 216 -4.98 -24.94 -47.18
CA ALA A 216 -4.33 -24.22 -48.28
C ALA A 216 -4.50 -25.03 -49.57
N LYS A 217 -5.39 -24.56 -50.46
CA LYS A 217 -5.66 -25.13 -51.78
C LYS A 217 -4.53 -24.72 -52.74
N GLN A 218 -3.97 -25.73 -53.40
CA GLN A 218 -2.87 -25.63 -54.37
C GLN A 218 -3.19 -24.70 -55.55
N ILE A 219 -2.19 -23.89 -55.90
CA ILE A 219 -2.09 -23.06 -57.10
C ILE A 219 -1.98 -23.97 -58.35
N LYS A 220 -2.93 -23.86 -59.29
CA LYS A 220 -2.85 -24.49 -60.62
C LYS A 220 -2.51 -23.44 -61.67
N LYS A 221 -1.42 -23.70 -62.37
CA LYS A 221 -0.79 -22.90 -63.42
C LYS A 221 -1.43 -23.23 -64.79
N ARG A 222 -1.54 -22.19 -65.64
CA ARG A 222 -1.51 -22.18 -67.14
C ARG A 222 -2.83 -22.02 -67.91
N GLN A 223 -2.69 -21.08 -68.87
CA GLN A 223 -3.44 -20.75 -70.08
C GLN A 223 -4.70 -19.89 -69.91
#